data_AF-A0A2P9B8V5-F1
#
_entry.id   AF-A0A2P9B8V5-F1
#
_cell.length_a   1.000
_cell.length_b   1.000
_cell.length_c   1.000
_cell.angle_alpha   90.00
_cell.angle_beta   90.00
_cell.angle_gamma   90.00
#
_symmetry.space_group_name_H-M   'P 1'
#
loop_
_entity.id
_entity.type
_entity.pdbx_description
1 polymer ?
#
loop_
_entity_poly.entity_id
_entity_poly.type
_entity_poly.pdbx_seq_one_letter_code
_entity_poly.pdbx_strand_id
1 'polypeptide(L)'
;MRIHYINMFLFSLMFNILLNVHKNHYNTTLHTPNTPKIPTTRLLCECELYAPSNYNNDPEMKQVMDNFHHQTQQRFHEYEQHMIKNRKQCKEQCEKDIQKIILKEKIQKELTQKLSALQIDISTHDIPTCVCEKSLADKTEKFCLKCGYGLGGALTAWEIFGYTGIYGWANYAAVLAHEAGVKAGIKIVIDMLSDLPGLSKFQAVDFTKMINSTNFNRPIELLNIVKGLSSELCKDPSTQKQLFCSLSKMNNGQPLVSYANSASESGIMQAASVQGSKVQFIKTTIADLSYNMIVSGITILVIILVMVIIYLILRYRRKKKMKKKLQYIKLLKE
;
A
#
# COMPACT_ATOMS: atom_id res chain seq x y z
N MET A 1 9.53 -36.38 -9.95
CA MET A 1 9.65 -35.60 -11.20
C MET A 1 8.31 -35.34 -11.89
N ARG A 2 7.30 -36.22 -11.81
CA ARG A 2 5.99 -36.01 -12.48
C ARG A 2 5.07 -34.96 -11.84
N ILE A 3 5.11 -34.74 -10.52
CA ILE A 3 4.22 -33.79 -9.81
C ILE A 3 4.64 -32.32 -9.97
N HIS A 4 5.95 -32.03 -10.08
CA HIS A 4 6.44 -30.67 -10.26
C HIS A 4 6.12 -30.09 -11.64
N TYR A 5 5.99 -30.95 -12.66
CA TYR A 5 5.58 -30.52 -14.00
C TYR A 5 4.11 -30.10 -14.04
N ILE A 6 3.24 -30.78 -13.28
CA ILE A 6 1.81 -30.45 -13.18
C ILE A 6 1.62 -29.12 -12.45
N ASN A 7 2.34 -28.87 -11.35
CA ASN A 7 2.27 -27.59 -10.65
C ASN A 7 2.85 -26.42 -11.48
N MET A 8 3.91 -26.65 -12.25
CA MET A 8 4.49 -25.62 -13.12
C MET A 8 3.58 -25.31 -14.33
N PHE A 9 2.88 -26.33 -14.85
CA PHE A 9 1.90 -26.18 -15.93
C PHE A 9 0.61 -25.51 -15.47
N LEU A 10 0.13 -25.83 -14.25
CA LEU A 10 -1.02 -25.14 -13.64
C LEU A 10 -0.71 -23.67 -13.35
N PHE A 11 0.53 -23.35 -12.92
CA PHE A 11 0.96 -21.96 -12.73
C PHE A 11 1.06 -21.18 -14.04
N SER A 12 1.58 -21.79 -15.12
CA SER A 12 1.63 -21.12 -16.43
C SER A 12 0.24 -20.95 -17.06
N LEU A 13 -0.68 -21.88 -16.79
CA LEU A 13 -2.07 -21.79 -17.24
C LEU A 13 -2.80 -20.63 -16.54
N MET A 14 -2.64 -20.48 -15.23
CA MET A 14 -3.21 -19.36 -14.47
C MET A 14 -2.63 -18.01 -14.90
N PHE A 15 -1.32 -17.95 -15.19
CA PHE A 15 -0.68 -16.73 -15.70
C PHE A 15 -1.16 -16.34 -17.11
N ASN A 16 -1.40 -17.32 -17.99
CA ASN A 16 -1.93 -17.05 -19.33
C ASN A 16 -3.40 -16.61 -19.31
N ILE A 17 -4.23 -17.15 -18.39
CA ILE A 17 -5.62 -16.71 -18.22
C ILE A 17 -5.66 -15.26 -17.71
N LEU A 18 -4.78 -14.87 -16.79
CA LEU A 18 -4.68 -13.50 -16.26
C LEU A 18 -4.22 -12.50 -17.33
N LEU A 19 -3.24 -12.87 -18.17
CA LEU A 19 -2.78 -12.05 -19.30
C LEU A 19 -3.85 -11.87 -20.39
N ASN A 20 -4.74 -12.85 -20.58
CA ASN A 20 -5.81 -12.76 -21.57
C ASN A 20 -6.94 -11.81 -21.16
N VAL A 21 -7.20 -11.63 -19.85
CA VAL A 21 -8.18 -10.64 -19.36
C VAL A 21 -7.70 -9.20 -19.63
N HIS A 22 -6.38 -8.97 -19.63
CA HIS A 22 -5.80 -7.65 -19.89
C HIS A 22 -5.69 -7.31 -21.39
N LYS A 23 -5.97 -8.27 -22.28
CA LYS A 23 -5.80 -8.12 -23.73
C LYS A 23 -6.99 -7.45 -24.44
N ASN A 24 -8.13 -7.33 -23.77
CA ASN A 24 -9.35 -6.78 -24.35
C ASN A 24 -9.44 -5.25 -24.35
N HIS A 25 -8.37 -4.53 -23.98
CA HIS A 25 -8.43 -3.07 -23.89
C HIS A 25 -7.40 -2.29 -24.71
N TYR A 26 -6.56 -2.94 -25.50
CA TYR A 26 -5.65 -2.22 -26.40
C TYR A 26 -6.03 -2.48 -27.86
N ASN A 27 -6.56 -1.43 -28.49
CA ASN A 27 -6.72 -1.39 -29.94
C ASN A 27 -5.33 -1.54 -30.58
N THR A 28 -5.16 -2.60 -31.35
CA THR A 28 -3.93 -2.89 -32.09
C THR A 28 -3.90 -2.00 -33.33
N THR A 29 -3.10 -0.93 -33.30
CA THR A 29 -2.69 -0.23 -34.51
C THR A 29 -1.65 -1.09 -35.23
N LEU A 30 -2.03 -1.67 -36.38
CA LEU A 30 -1.11 -2.41 -37.25
C LEU A 30 -0.10 -1.46 -37.89
N HIS A 31 1.18 -1.60 -37.52
CA HIS A 31 2.30 -1.14 -38.33
C HIS A 31 3.00 -2.35 -38.94
N THR A 32 3.04 -2.40 -40.27
CA THR A 32 3.77 -3.38 -41.08
C THR A 32 5.27 -3.05 -41.09
N PRO A 33 6.17 -3.96 -40.68
CA PRO A 33 7.61 -3.74 -40.75
C PRO A 33 8.21 -4.47 -41.96
N ASN A 34 8.49 -3.72 -43.03
CA ASN A 34 9.42 -4.18 -44.07
C ASN A 34 10.76 -3.45 -43.88
N THR A 35 11.69 -4.04 -43.12
CA THR A 35 13.12 -3.69 -43.18
C THR A 35 13.97 -4.85 -42.65
N PRO A 36 14.99 -5.31 -43.40
CA PRO A 36 15.88 -6.39 -42.96
C PRO A 36 16.87 -5.90 -41.88
N LYS A 37 17.05 -6.70 -40.83
CA LYS A 37 17.93 -6.41 -39.69
C LYS A 37 19.41 -6.61 -40.04
N ILE A 38 20.22 -5.57 -39.84
CA ILE A 38 21.69 -5.64 -39.81
C ILE A 38 22.13 -5.95 -38.35
N PRO A 39 23.03 -6.92 -38.10
CA PRO A 39 23.47 -7.24 -36.74
C PRO A 39 24.51 -6.24 -36.21
N THR A 40 24.22 -5.61 -35.07
CA THR A 40 25.16 -4.74 -34.33
C THR A 40 25.88 -5.51 -33.24
N THR A 41 26.89 -6.28 -33.62
CA THR A 41 27.92 -6.78 -32.68
C THR A 41 29.28 -6.32 -33.17
N ARG A 42 29.71 -5.12 -32.76
CA ARG A 42 31.11 -4.67 -32.86
C ARG A 42 31.88 -5.32 -31.71
N LEU A 43 32.78 -6.24 -32.04
CA LEU A 43 33.75 -6.82 -31.10
C LEU A 43 34.87 -5.79 -30.85
N LEU A 44 35.26 -5.59 -29.59
CA LEU A 44 36.30 -4.64 -29.14
C LEU A 44 37.75 -5.03 -29.53
N CYS A 45 37.94 -6.01 -30.42
CA CYS A 45 39.26 -6.58 -30.75
C CYS A 45 39.98 -5.96 -31.97
N GLU A 46 39.43 -4.91 -32.60
CA GLU A 46 40.05 -4.32 -33.81
C GLU A 46 40.84 -3.02 -33.58
N CYS A 47 40.94 -2.52 -32.34
CA CYS A 47 41.57 -1.21 -32.09
C CYS A 47 43.11 -1.23 -31.88
N GLU A 48 43.79 -2.38 -31.97
CA GLU A 48 45.25 -2.44 -31.77
C GLU A 48 46.09 -2.17 -33.04
N LEU A 49 45.49 -2.05 -34.23
CA LEU A 49 46.22 -1.88 -35.49
C LEU A 49 46.64 -0.43 -35.82
N TYR A 50 46.21 0.57 -35.04
CA TYR A 50 46.50 2.00 -35.29
C TYR A 50 46.87 2.77 -34.01
N ALA A 51 47.72 2.21 -33.16
CA ALA A 51 48.32 2.97 -32.05
C ALA A 51 49.61 3.67 -32.53
N PRO A 52 49.65 5.01 -32.71
CA PRO A 52 50.90 5.70 -32.95
C PRO A 52 51.88 5.51 -31.79
N SER A 53 53.13 5.20 -32.12
CA SER A 53 54.18 4.80 -31.18
C SER A 53 54.75 5.92 -30.30
N ASN A 54 54.16 7.13 -30.31
CA ASN A 54 54.76 8.29 -29.65
C ASN A 54 53.76 9.30 -29.06
N TYR A 55 52.70 8.83 -28.40
CA TYR A 55 51.73 9.72 -27.71
C TYR A 55 52.31 10.49 -26.51
N ASN A 56 53.45 10.08 -25.96
CA ASN A 56 54.00 10.65 -24.73
C ASN A 56 54.77 11.97 -24.94
N ASN A 57 55.07 12.35 -26.19
CA ASN A 57 55.92 13.51 -26.51
C ASN A 57 55.15 14.68 -27.17
N ASP A 58 53.83 14.57 -27.31
CA ASP A 58 52.99 15.65 -27.81
C ASP A 58 52.70 16.67 -26.68
N PRO A 59 53.08 17.96 -26.83
CA PRO A 59 52.88 18.98 -25.81
C PRO A 59 51.40 19.19 -25.46
N GLU A 60 50.47 19.03 -26.41
CA GLU A 60 49.03 19.16 -26.12
C GLU A 60 48.53 17.96 -25.29
N MET A 61 48.96 16.75 -25.63
CA MET A 61 48.61 15.54 -24.87
C MET A 61 49.13 15.61 -23.43
N LYS A 62 50.34 16.14 -23.25
CA LYS A 62 50.94 16.31 -21.92
C LYS A 62 50.15 17.30 -21.06
N GLN A 63 49.67 18.40 -21.66
CA GLN A 63 48.83 19.38 -20.94
C GLN A 63 47.46 18.79 -20.55
N VAL A 64 46.84 17.97 -21.41
CA VAL A 64 45.59 17.28 -21.09
C VAL A 64 45.79 16.24 -19.99
N MET A 65 46.88 15.47 -20.03
CA MET A 65 47.24 14.53 -18.98
C MET A 65 47.48 15.22 -17.64
N ASP A 66 48.20 16.34 -17.60
CA ASP A 66 48.46 17.08 -16.36
C ASP A 66 47.17 17.66 -15.77
N ASN A 67 46.28 18.22 -16.61
CA ASN A 67 44.97 18.70 -16.16
C ASN A 67 44.09 17.57 -15.63
N PHE A 68 44.08 16.42 -16.30
CA PHE A 68 43.38 15.23 -15.82
C PHE A 68 43.97 14.76 -14.49
N HIS A 69 45.29 14.73 -14.35
CA HIS A 69 45.97 14.31 -13.13
C HIS A 69 45.63 15.23 -11.94
N HIS A 70 45.58 16.54 -12.15
CA HIS A 70 45.24 17.52 -11.12
C HIS A 70 43.78 17.38 -10.66
N GLN A 71 42.84 17.21 -11.61
CA GLN A 71 41.42 16.98 -11.27
C GLN A 71 41.20 15.62 -10.59
N THR A 72 41.94 14.61 -11.00
CA THR A 72 41.82 13.26 -10.44
C THR A 72 42.40 13.22 -9.03
N GLN A 73 43.53 13.90 -8.78
CA GLN A 73 44.14 14.02 -7.47
C GLN A 73 43.20 14.72 -6.47
N GLN A 74 42.54 15.80 -6.87
CA GLN A 74 41.56 16.48 -6.01
C GLN A 74 40.38 15.55 -5.67
N ARG A 75 39.83 14.83 -6.65
CA ARG A 75 38.76 13.86 -6.42
C ARG A 75 39.19 12.70 -5.51
N PHE A 76 40.43 12.25 -5.59
CA PHE A 76 40.94 11.22 -4.68
C PHE A 76 41.02 11.72 -3.24
N HIS A 77 41.46 12.96 -3.01
CA HIS A 77 41.47 13.54 -1.66
C HIS A 77 40.05 13.73 -1.10
N GLU A 78 39.10 14.21 -1.91
CA GLU A 78 37.69 14.32 -1.49
C GLU A 78 37.09 12.95 -1.17
N TYR A 79 37.34 11.95 -2.02
CA TYR A 79 36.89 10.57 -1.80
C TYR A 79 37.47 9.96 -0.52
N GLU A 80 38.76 10.19 -0.25
CA GLU A 80 39.43 9.71 0.96
C GLU A 80 38.84 10.36 2.22
N GLN A 81 38.59 11.67 2.21
CA GLN A 81 37.93 12.36 3.33
C GLN A 81 36.51 11.84 3.58
N HIS A 82 35.73 11.63 2.52
CA HIS A 82 34.40 11.04 2.62
C HIS A 82 34.47 9.60 3.16
N MET A 83 35.43 8.81 2.71
CA MET A 83 35.64 7.44 3.19
C MET A 83 35.98 7.41 4.68
N ILE A 84 36.89 8.29 5.15
CA ILE A 84 37.27 8.41 6.56
C ILE A 84 36.06 8.82 7.42
N LYS A 85 35.29 9.82 6.98
CA LYS A 85 34.08 10.29 7.68
C LYS A 85 33.04 9.17 7.82
N ASN A 86 32.75 8.46 6.73
CA ASN A 86 31.78 7.37 6.73
C ASN A 86 32.25 6.19 7.59
N ARG A 87 33.55 5.88 7.59
CA ARG A 87 34.13 4.86 8.49
C ARG A 87 33.97 5.23 9.96
N LYS A 88 34.19 6.51 10.32
CA LYS A 88 34.02 7.00 11.70
C LYS A 88 32.55 6.87 12.15
N GLN A 89 31.60 7.30 11.32
CA GLN A 89 30.18 7.18 11.61
C GLN A 89 29.73 5.72 11.78
N CYS A 90 30.21 4.81 10.91
CA CYS A 90 29.91 3.39 11.00
C CYS A 90 30.46 2.77 12.30
N LYS A 91 31.67 3.16 12.73
CA LYS A 91 32.26 2.69 13.98
C LYS A 91 31.47 3.17 15.20
N GLU A 92 31.09 4.45 15.25
CA GLU A 92 30.26 5.01 16.33
C GLU A 92 28.87 4.35 16.39
N GLN A 93 28.26 4.06 15.24
CA GLN A 93 26.98 3.36 15.16
C GLN A 93 27.10 1.91 15.66
N CYS A 94 28.17 1.20 15.26
CA CYS A 94 28.45 -0.16 15.71
C CYS A 94 28.67 -0.22 17.23
N GLU A 95 29.43 0.71 17.82
CA GLU A 95 29.63 0.78 19.28
C GLU A 95 28.31 1.02 20.03
N LYS A 96 27.45 1.91 19.52
CA LYS A 96 26.10 2.14 20.09
C LYS A 96 25.22 0.89 20.02
N ASP A 97 25.25 0.18 18.89
CA ASP A 97 24.45 -1.04 18.71
C ASP A 97 24.97 -2.19 19.59
N ILE A 98 26.30 -2.32 19.76
CA ILE A 98 26.90 -3.27 20.71
C ILE A 98 26.48 -2.95 22.15
N GLN A 99 26.54 -1.69 22.58
CA GLN A 99 26.07 -1.30 23.92
C GLN A 99 24.58 -1.62 24.13
N LYS A 100 23.75 -1.40 23.10
CA LYS A 100 22.32 -1.74 23.14
C LYS A 100 22.08 -3.24 23.24
N ILE A 101 22.87 -4.06 22.53
CA ILE A 101 22.81 -5.52 22.62
C ILE A 101 23.22 -5.99 24.02
N ILE A 102 24.32 -5.47 24.58
CA ILE A 102 24.78 -5.82 25.93
C ILE A 102 23.71 -5.45 26.98
N LEU A 103 23.08 -4.27 26.86
CA LEU A 103 22.01 -3.86 27.77
C LEU A 103 20.78 -4.78 27.65
N LYS A 104 20.40 -5.15 26.42
CA LYS A 104 19.30 -6.07 26.16
C LYS A 104 19.59 -7.47 26.73
N GLU A 105 20.82 -7.97 26.57
CA GLU A 105 21.24 -9.24 27.16
C GLU A 105 21.23 -9.20 28.70
N LYS A 106 21.63 -8.08 29.32
CA LYS A 106 21.55 -7.92 30.78
C LYS A 106 20.10 -7.99 31.29
N ILE A 107 19.17 -7.27 30.64
CA ILE A 107 17.74 -7.31 30.99
C ILE A 107 17.18 -8.71 30.77
N GLN A 108 17.53 -9.34 29.65
CA GLN A 108 17.08 -10.70 29.34
C GLN A 108 17.62 -11.72 30.36
N LYS A 109 18.89 -11.62 30.77
CA LYS A 109 19.45 -12.46 31.83
C LYS A 109 18.74 -12.26 33.17
N GLU A 110 18.44 -11.02 33.57
CA GLU A 110 17.74 -10.73 34.82
C GLU A 110 16.29 -11.28 34.79
N LEU A 111 15.62 -11.13 33.65
CA LEU A 111 14.24 -11.61 33.45
C LEU A 111 14.19 -13.15 33.37
N THR A 112 15.16 -13.78 32.69
CA THR A 112 15.33 -15.23 32.69
C THR A 112 15.64 -15.76 34.08
N GLN A 113 16.49 -15.10 34.87
CA GLN A 113 16.81 -15.53 36.24
C GLN A 113 15.57 -15.45 37.16
N LYS A 114 14.76 -14.39 37.02
CA LYS A 114 13.48 -14.24 37.74
C LYS A 114 12.45 -15.29 37.31
N LEU A 115 12.39 -15.62 36.02
CA LEU A 115 11.50 -16.66 35.50
C LEU A 115 11.98 -18.08 35.85
N SER A 116 13.29 -18.35 35.86
CA SER A 116 13.84 -19.65 36.24
C SER A 116 13.71 -19.94 37.73
N ALA A 117 13.76 -18.90 38.59
CA ALA A 117 13.44 -19.04 40.00
C ALA A 117 11.96 -19.40 40.26
N LEU A 118 11.06 -19.09 39.31
CA LEU A 118 9.65 -19.48 39.34
C LEU A 118 9.38 -20.86 38.70
N GLN A 119 10.36 -21.45 38.02
CA GLN A 119 10.17 -22.59 37.13
C GLN A 119 11.18 -23.71 37.44
N ILE A 120 11.03 -24.27 38.64
CA ILE A 120 11.49 -25.62 39.01
C ILE A 120 10.23 -26.48 38.81
N ASP A 121 9.99 -27.13 37.69
CA ASP A 121 10.66 -28.32 37.19
C ASP A 121 10.41 -28.43 35.69
N ILE A 122 11.44 -28.71 34.89
CA ILE A 122 11.45 -29.63 33.74
C ILE A 122 12.92 -29.81 33.37
N SER A 123 13.45 -31.01 33.66
CA SER A 123 14.84 -31.39 33.42
C SER A 123 15.13 -31.51 31.91
N THR A 124 16.30 -31.00 31.50
CA THR A 124 16.81 -30.89 30.14
C THR A 124 17.68 -32.10 29.72
N HIS A 125 17.42 -33.28 30.27
CA HIS A 125 18.27 -34.47 30.07
C HIS A 125 17.85 -35.43 28.95
N ASP A 126 16.79 -35.16 28.18
CA ASP A 126 16.29 -36.09 27.16
C ASP A 126 16.55 -35.70 25.69
N ILE A 127 17.53 -34.84 25.37
CA ILE A 127 17.89 -34.60 23.96
C ILE A 127 19.31 -35.12 23.66
N PRO A 128 19.42 -36.30 23.03
CA PRO A 128 20.69 -37.00 22.86
C PRO A 128 21.59 -36.37 21.80
N THR A 129 22.88 -36.54 22.08
CA THR A 129 24.10 -36.28 21.32
C THR A 129 24.04 -36.63 19.83
N CYS A 130 24.58 -35.70 19.02
CA CYS A 130 24.63 -35.74 17.56
C CYS A 130 25.45 -36.91 17.00
N VAL A 131 24.82 -37.75 16.18
CA VAL A 131 25.48 -38.58 15.17
C VAL A 131 25.34 -37.88 13.81
N CYS A 132 26.45 -37.34 13.30
CA CYS A 132 26.52 -36.75 11.97
C CYS A 132 26.64 -37.85 10.91
N GLU A 133 25.51 -38.38 10.46
CA GLU A 133 25.44 -39.08 9.18
C GLU A 133 24.56 -38.29 8.19
N LYS A 134 25.17 -37.98 7.04
CA LYS A 134 24.79 -37.00 5.99
C LYS A 134 25.02 -35.54 6.38
N SER A 135 25.88 -34.87 5.59
CA SER A 135 26.33 -33.49 5.81
C SER A 135 25.16 -32.57 6.12
N LEU A 136 25.31 -31.72 7.14
CA LEU A 136 24.34 -30.71 7.59
C LEU A 136 23.64 -29.94 6.45
N ALA A 137 24.30 -29.78 5.30
CA ALA A 137 23.75 -29.16 4.10
C ALA A 137 22.59 -29.95 3.43
N ASP A 138 22.63 -31.28 3.39
CA ASP A 138 21.58 -32.12 2.74
C ASP A 138 20.31 -32.19 3.61
N LYS A 139 20.48 -32.16 4.94
CA LYS A 139 19.38 -32.10 5.92
C LYS A 139 18.70 -30.73 5.94
N THR A 140 19.48 -29.65 5.95
CA THR A 140 18.95 -28.28 5.88
C THR A 140 18.26 -28.00 4.54
N GLU A 141 18.75 -28.56 3.43
CA GLU A 141 18.11 -28.46 2.10
C GLU A 141 16.73 -29.14 2.05
N LYS A 142 16.59 -30.33 2.64
CA LYS A 142 15.32 -31.07 2.73
C LYS A 142 14.32 -30.39 3.68
N PHE A 143 14.82 -29.73 4.73
CA PHE A 143 14.03 -28.90 5.64
C PHE A 143 13.56 -27.62 4.95
N CYS A 144 14.43 -26.92 4.20
CA CYS A 144 14.07 -25.71 3.45
C CYS A 144 13.04 -25.99 2.35
N LEU A 145 13.14 -27.14 1.64
CA LEU A 145 12.13 -27.58 0.66
C LEU A 145 10.78 -27.94 1.31
N LYS A 146 10.77 -28.42 2.56
CA LYS A 146 9.53 -28.62 3.35
C LYS A 146 8.98 -27.30 3.90
N CYS A 147 9.83 -26.36 4.32
CA CYS A 147 9.41 -25.01 4.72
C CYS A 147 8.85 -24.19 3.54
N GLY A 148 9.34 -24.41 2.32
CA GLY A 148 8.78 -23.81 1.10
C GLY A 148 7.31 -24.20 0.85
N TYR A 149 6.89 -25.40 1.29
CA TYR A 149 5.48 -25.78 1.29
C TYR A 149 4.66 -25.04 2.37
N GLY A 150 5.28 -24.64 3.49
CA GLY A 150 4.66 -23.80 4.53
C GLY A 150 4.47 -22.34 4.11
N LEU A 151 5.33 -21.81 3.25
CA LEU A 151 5.18 -20.47 2.64
C LEU A 151 3.96 -20.36 1.73
N GLY A 152 3.48 -21.48 1.16
CA GLY A 152 2.20 -21.53 0.46
C GLY A 152 1.00 -21.19 1.36
N GLY A 153 1.09 -21.44 2.67
CA GLY A 153 0.07 -21.04 3.65
C GLY A 153 0.22 -19.60 4.17
N ALA A 154 1.38 -18.97 3.99
CA ALA A 154 1.56 -17.56 4.33
C ALA A 154 0.97 -16.63 3.25
N LEU A 155 0.99 -17.06 1.99
CA LEU A 155 0.32 -16.34 0.89
C LEU A 155 -1.20 -16.30 1.07
N THR A 156 -1.81 -17.40 1.52
CA THR A 156 -3.26 -17.43 1.80
C THR A 156 -3.62 -16.54 3.00
N ALA A 157 -2.78 -16.44 4.02
CA ALA A 157 -3.00 -15.52 5.14
C ALA A 157 -2.94 -14.04 4.72
N TRP A 158 -2.00 -13.65 3.85
CA TRP A 158 -1.89 -12.27 3.35
C TRP A 158 -3.11 -11.84 2.53
N GLU A 159 -3.64 -12.75 1.70
CA GLU A 159 -4.86 -12.52 0.92
C GLU A 159 -6.10 -12.45 1.81
N ILE A 160 -6.23 -13.31 2.83
CA ILE A 160 -7.43 -13.38 3.66
C ILE A 160 -7.50 -12.22 4.67
N PHE A 161 -6.40 -11.83 5.31
CA PHE A 161 -6.40 -10.76 6.32
C PHE A 161 -6.36 -9.35 5.72
N GLY A 162 -5.66 -9.16 4.60
CA GLY A 162 -5.61 -7.85 3.94
C GLY A 162 -6.94 -7.48 3.29
N TYR A 163 -7.58 -8.43 2.59
CA TYR A 163 -8.82 -8.16 1.87
C TYR A 163 -9.98 -7.90 2.84
N THR A 164 -10.18 -8.75 3.85
CA THR A 164 -11.30 -8.60 4.82
C THR A 164 -11.26 -7.29 5.62
N GLY A 165 -10.06 -6.80 5.97
CA GLY A 165 -9.90 -5.53 6.67
C GLY A 165 -10.30 -4.32 5.83
N ILE A 166 -9.99 -4.32 4.53
CA ILE A 166 -10.30 -3.20 3.62
C ILE A 166 -11.81 -3.08 3.39
N TYR A 167 -12.52 -4.19 3.19
CA TYR A 167 -13.98 -4.16 3.04
C TYR A 167 -14.69 -3.78 4.34
N GLY A 168 -14.19 -4.23 5.49
CA GLY A 168 -14.71 -3.82 6.79
C GLY A 168 -14.62 -2.31 6.99
N TRP A 169 -13.46 -1.73 6.70
CA TRP A 169 -13.25 -0.28 6.75
C TRP A 169 -14.12 0.47 5.74
N ALA A 170 -14.25 -0.04 4.51
CA ALA A 170 -15.07 0.56 3.46
C ALA A 170 -16.54 0.68 3.87
N ASN A 171 -17.10 -0.38 4.45
CA ASN A 171 -18.47 -0.39 4.93
C ASN A 171 -18.68 0.59 6.09
N TYR A 172 -17.75 0.60 7.06
CA TYR A 172 -17.81 1.56 8.16
C TYR A 172 -17.69 3.01 7.69
N ALA A 173 -16.78 3.29 6.76
CA ALA A 173 -16.61 4.62 6.18
C ALA A 173 -17.83 5.05 5.36
N ALA A 174 -18.51 4.12 4.67
CA ALA A 174 -19.75 4.40 3.96
C ALA A 174 -20.90 4.81 4.90
N VAL A 175 -21.00 4.18 6.07
CA VAL A 175 -21.97 4.57 7.12
C VAL A 175 -21.69 5.99 7.62
N LEU A 176 -20.42 6.31 7.92
CA LEU A 176 -20.03 7.67 8.33
C LEU A 176 -20.27 8.71 7.22
N ALA A 177 -20.08 8.32 5.95
CA ALA A 177 -20.38 9.19 4.82
C ALA A 177 -21.88 9.50 4.70
N HIS A 178 -22.73 8.49 4.92
CA HIS A 178 -24.18 8.67 4.96
C HIS A 178 -24.60 9.58 6.12
N GLU A 179 -24.12 9.36 7.34
CA GLU A 179 -24.41 10.23 8.49
C GLU A 179 -23.99 11.68 8.26
N ALA A 180 -22.82 11.89 7.66
CA ALA A 180 -22.35 13.23 7.30
C ALA A 180 -23.23 13.89 6.22
N GLY A 181 -23.70 13.11 5.25
CA GLY A 181 -24.66 13.56 4.25
C GLY A 181 -25.98 14.01 4.88
N VAL A 182 -26.57 13.16 5.71
CA VAL A 182 -27.83 13.45 6.43
C VAL A 182 -27.68 14.71 7.31
N LYS A 183 -26.59 14.84 8.06
CA LYS A 183 -26.31 16.04 8.88
C LYS A 183 -26.23 17.31 8.05
N ALA A 184 -25.60 17.25 6.87
CA ALA A 184 -25.52 18.39 5.95
C ALA A 184 -26.89 18.73 5.35
N GLY A 185 -27.68 17.73 4.97
CA GLY A 185 -29.04 17.92 4.47
C GLY A 185 -29.97 18.57 5.50
N ILE A 186 -29.98 18.06 6.73
CA ILE A 186 -30.75 18.64 7.85
C ILE A 186 -30.38 20.11 8.07
N LYS A 187 -29.09 20.45 8.04
CA LYS A 187 -28.63 21.82 8.20
C LYS A 187 -29.25 22.75 7.14
N ILE A 188 -29.23 22.37 5.87
CA ILE A 188 -29.83 23.18 4.79
C ILE A 188 -31.33 23.38 5.00
N VAL A 189 -32.05 22.32 5.40
CA VAL A 189 -33.48 22.43 5.69
C VAL A 189 -33.74 23.43 6.83
N ILE A 190 -32.97 23.33 7.91
CA ILE A 190 -33.05 24.26 9.05
C ILE A 190 -32.78 25.69 8.61
N ASP A 191 -31.72 25.93 7.84
CA ASP A 191 -31.34 27.25 7.36
C ASP A 191 -32.47 27.85 6.50
N MET A 192 -33.02 27.08 5.53
CA MET A 192 -34.12 27.55 4.68
C MET A 192 -35.42 27.84 5.43
N LEU A 193 -35.76 27.05 6.44
CA LEU A 193 -36.95 27.29 7.26
C LEU A 193 -36.76 28.45 8.23
N SER A 194 -35.54 28.68 8.70
CA SER A 194 -35.20 29.84 9.54
C SER A 194 -35.25 31.15 8.76
N ASP A 195 -34.97 31.09 7.45
CA ASP A 195 -35.04 32.23 6.54
C ASP A 195 -36.47 32.60 6.11
N LEU A 196 -37.49 31.90 6.60
CA LEU A 196 -38.88 32.26 6.33
C LEU A 196 -39.16 33.72 6.74
N PRO A 197 -39.80 34.51 5.85
CA PRO A 197 -40.06 35.92 6.12
C PRO A 197 -40.83 36.12 7.43
N GLY A 198 -40.22 36.84 8.38
CA GLY A 198 -40.78 37.11 9.72
C GLY A 198 -40.31 36.15 10.81
N LEU A 199 -39.73 34.99 10.48
CA LEU A 199 -39.18 34.04 11.48
C LEU A 199 -37.76 34.41 11.93
N SER A 200 -36.93 34.93 11.03
CA SER A 200 -35.51 35.24 11.30
C SER A 200 -35.27 36.25 12.43
N LYS A 201 -36.28 37.05 12.79
CA LYS A 201 -36.23 38.00 13.92
C LYS A 201 -36.70 37.40 15.25
N PHE A 202 -37.15 36.15 15.25
CA PHE A 202 -37.76 35.50 16.39
C PHE A 202 -36.85 34.39 16.93
N GLN A 203 -36.16 34.69 18.03
CA GLN A 203 -35.15 33.82 18.64
C GLN A 203 -35.73 32.57 19.35
N ALA A 204 -37.05 32.40 19.34
CA ALA A 204 -37.73 31.34 20.10
C ALA A 204 -38.05 30.07 19.29
N VAL A 205 -37.80 30.04 17.97
CA VAL A 205 -38.00 28.82 17.16
C VAL A 205 -36.67 28.10 16.98
N ASP A 206 -36.57 26.91 17.56
CA ASP A 206 -35.42 26.03 17.43
C ASP A 206 -35.79 24.82 16.55
N PHE A 207 -35.55 24.93 15.25
CA PHE A 207 -35.80 23.86 14.29
C PHE A 207 -34.91 22.62 14.51
N THR A 208 -33.80 22.73 15.25
CA THR A 208 -32.91 21.59 15.50
C THR A 208 -33.58 20.47 16.29
N LYS A 209 -34.59 20.81 17.09
CA LYS A 209 -35.39 19.83 17.86
C LYS A 209 -36.53 19.23 17.07
N MET A 210 -36.97 19.90 16.01
CA MET A 210 -38.12 19.50 15.21
C MET A 210 -37.72 18.71 13.95
N ILE A 211 -36.52 18.97 13.42
CA ILE A 211 -36.03 18.38 12.17
C ILE A 211 -34.94 17.35 12.49
N ASN A 212 -35.09 16.15 11.92
CA ASN A 212 -34.22 15.01 12.14
C ASN A 212 -34.03 14.21 10.84
N SER A 213 -33.29 13.10 10.94
CA SER A 213 -32.96 12.24 9.80
C SER A 213 -34.17 11.58 9.13
N THR A 214 -35.33 11.51 9.79
CA THR A 214 -36.53 10.83 9.29
C THR A 214 -37.50 11.76 8.57
N ASN A 215 -37.45 13.07 8.85
CA ASN A 215 -38.45 14.03 8.38
C ASN A 215 -37.89 15.10 7.43
N PHE A 216 -36.57 15.34 7.42
CA PHE A 216 -35.97 16.41 6.60
C PHE A 216 -36.17 16.21 5.09
N ASN A 217 -36.37 14.96 4.66
CA ASN A 217 -36.60 14.57 3.27
C ASN A 217 -38.09 14.38 2.93
N ARG A 218 -39.00 14.78 3.82
CA ARG A 218 -40.44 14.62 3.68
C ARG A 218 -41.12 15.98 3.67
N PRO A 219 -41.47 16.53 2.49
CA PRO A 219 -42.05 17.85 2.41
C PRO A 219 -43.34 18.02 3.22
N ILE A 220 -44.17 16.97 3.30
CA ILE A 220 -45.44 17.00 4.05
C ILE A 220 -45.18 17.09 5.56
N GLU A 221 -44.17 16.41 6.08
CA GLU A 221 -43.83 16.47 7.51
C GLU A 221 -43.25 17.83 7.88
N LEU A 222 -42.37 18.39 7.03
CA LEU A 222 -41.89 19.76 7.18
C LEU A 222 -43.04 20.77 7.15
N LEU A 223 -43.98 20.62 6.22
CA LEU A 223 -45.16 21.47 6.14
C LEU A 223 -45.99 21.42 7.43
N ASN A 224 -46.19 20.22 8.00
CA ASN A 224 -46.93 20.05 9.24
C ASN A 224 -46.23 20.72 10.43
N ILE A 225 -44.89 20.65 10.50
CA ILE A 225 -44.10 21.35 11.52
C ILE A 225 -44.32 22.86 11.41
N VAL A 226 -44.18 23.43 10.22
CA VAL A 226 -44.31 24.89 10.04
C VAL A 226 -45.76 25.36 10.22
N LYS A 227 -46.77 24.55 9.85
CA LYS A 227 -48.19 24.82 10.14
C LYS A 227 -48.50 24.75 11.64
N GLY A 228 -47.92 23.80 12.36
CA GLY A 228 -48.03 23.73 13.82
C GLY A 228 -47.48 24.99 14.48
N LEU A 229 -46.28 25.39 14.07
CA LEU A 229 -45.65 26.65 14.50
C LEU A 229 -46.50 27.88 14.17
N SER A 230 -47.09 27.96 12.97
CA SER A 230 -47.95 29.10 12.63
C SER A 230 -49.20 29.16 13.50
N SER A 231 -49.81 28.01 13.81
CA SER A 231 -50.99 27.96 14.69
C SER A 231 -50.71 28.44 16.11
N GLU A 232 -49.48 28.28 16.60
CA GLU A 232 -49.07 28.70 17.94
C GLU A 232 -48.58 30.16 17.94
N LEU A 233 -47.71 30.53 16.99
CA LEU A 233 -47.11 31.85 16.91
C LEU A 233 -48.10 32.94 16.50
N CYS A 234 -49.09 32.61 15.67
CA CYS A 234 -50.06 33.58 15.14
C CYS A 234 -51.28 33.83 16.03
N LYS A 235 -51.27 33.34 17.27
CA LYS A 235 -52.30 33.64 18.28
C LYS A 235 -52.18 35.06 18.83
N ASP A 236 -50.97 35.62 18.83
CA ASP A 236 -50.66 36.92 19.45
C ASP A 236 -50.18 37.92 18.37
N PRO A 237 -50.89 39.03 18.14
CA PRO A 237 -50.64 39.94 17.02
C PRO A 237 -49.47 40.90 17.34
N SER A 238 -48.25 40.38 17.40
CA SER A 238 -47.06 41.24 17.39
C SER A 238 -46.63 41.60 15.97
N THR A 239 -46.14 42.83 15.78
CA THR A 239 -45.78 43.38 14.46
C THR A 239 -44.68 42.58 13.75
N GLN A 240 -43.82 41.90 14.52
CA GLN A 240 -42.74 41.06 13.98
C GLN A 240 -43.25 39.73 13.41
N LYS A 241 -44.29 39.12 14.02
CA LYS A 241 -44.89 37.85 13.58
C LYS A 241 -45.89 38.04 12.44
N GLN A 242 -46.37 39.27 12.25
CA GLN A 242 -47.39 39.62 11.27
C GLN A 242 -47.01 39.22 9.84
N LEU A 243 -45.73 39.29 9.48
CA LEU A 243 -45.25 38.93 8.14
C LEU A 243 -45.36 37.41 7.89
N PHE A 244 -44.88 36.59 8.84
CA PHE A 244 -45.00 35.13 8.78
C PHE A 244 -46.46 34.68 8.83
N CYS A 245 -47.26 35.27 9.71
CA CYS A 245 -48.68 34.94 9.84
C CYS A 245 -49.49 35.29 8.60
N SER A 246 -49.16 36.40 7.94
CA SER A 246 -49.75 36.77 6.64
C SER A 246 -49.36 35.77 5.56
N LEU A 247 -48.07 35.41 5.49
CA LEU A 247 -47.57 34.38 4.57
C LEU A 247 -48.24 33.02 4.80
N SER A 248 -48.56 32.67 6.05
CA SER A 248 -49.25 31.43 6.39
C SER A 248 -50.72 31.35 6.01
N LYS A 249 -51.39 32.51 5.95
CA LYS A 249 -52.80 32.60 5.57
C LYS A 249 -52.97 32.85 4.07
N MET A 250 -51.92 33.31 3.40
CA MET A 250 -51.93 33.61 1.97
C MET A 250 -52.23 32.36 1.15
N ASN A 251 -53.22 32.46 0.25
CA ASN A 251 -53.60 31.40 -0.69
C ASN A 251 -53.71 30.01 -0.03
N ASN A 252 -54.39 29.90 1.11
CA ASN A 252 -54.53 28.66 1.89
C ASN A 252 -53.18 28.01 2.31
N GLY A 253 -52.13 28.81 2.49
CA GLY A 253 -50.80 28.35 2.90
C GLY A 253 -49.94 27.78 1.76
N GLN A 254 -50.30 28.03 0.48
CA GLN A 254 -49.50 27.64 -0.69
C GLN A 254 -48.01 28.06 -0.60
N PRO A 255 -47.66 29.27 -0.12
CA PRO A 255 -46.25 29.63 0.06
C PRO A 255 -45.50 28.69 0.99
N LEU A 256 -46.11 28.21 2.08
CA LEU A 256 -45.46 27.23 2.97
C LEU A 256 -45.27 25.87 2.32
N VAL A 257 -46.21 25.44 1.48
CA VAL A 257 -46.06 24.21 0.71
C VAL A 257 -44.85 24.32 -0.20
N SER A 258 -44.70 25.44 -0.91
CA SER A 258 -43.53 25.70 -1.75
C SER A 258 -42.23 25.69 -0.95
N TYR A 259 -42.18 26.39 0.19
CA TYR A 259 -40.99 26.42 1.04
C TYR A 259 -40.61 25.03 1.57
N ALA A 260 -41.59 24.26 2.05
CA ALA A 260 -41.35 22.91 2.56
C ALA A 260 -40.84 21.96 1.46
N ASN A 261 -41.38 22.07 0.25
CA ASN A 261 -40.89 21.32 -0.92
C ASN A 261 -39.45 21.71 -1.26
N SER A 262 -39.18 23.01 -1.43
CA SER A 262 -37.85 23.51 -1.79
C SER A 262 -36.80 23.20 -0.72
N ALA A 263 -37.16 23.29 0.56
CA ALA A 263 -36.29 22.93 1.67
C ALA A 263 -35.96 21.44 1.65
N SER A 264 -36.96 20.57 1.52
CA SER A 264 -36.76 19.12 1.42
C SER A 264 -35.88 18.75 0.22
N GLU A 265 -36.14 19.31 -0.95
CA GLU A 265 -35.38 19.04 -2.17
C GLU A 265 -33.92 19.46 -2.02
N SER A 266 -33.68 20.68 -1.51
CA SER A 266 -32.33 21.20 -1.27
C SER A 266 -31.58 20.40 -0.20
N GLY A 267 -32.29 19.95 0.84
CA GLY A 267 -31.76 19.06 1.87
C GLY A 267 -31.34 17.70 1.30
N ILE A 268 -32.17 17.10 0.45
CA ILE A 268 -31.87 15.84 -0.25
C ILE A 268 -30.66 16.01 -1.18
N MET A 269 -30.64 17.08 -1.98
CA MET A 269 -29.53 17.37 -2.89
C MET A 269 -28.21 17.55 -2.14
N GLN A 270 -28.21 18.32 -1.05
CA GLN A 270 -27.00 18.52 -0.25
C GLN A 270 -26.54 17.22 0.42
N ALA A 271 -27.48 16.42 0.96
CA ALA A 271 -27.16 15.13 1.55
C ALA A 271 -26.52 14.19 0.53
N ALA A 272 -27.09 14.10 -0.67
CA ALA A 272 -26.56 13.28 -1.77
C ALA A 272 -25.18 13.78 -2.23
N SER A 273 -24.97 15.09 -2.32
CA SER A 273 -23.68 15.68 -2.73
C SER A 273 -22.56 15.37 -1.72
N VAL A 274 -22.82 15.59 -0.42
CA VAL A 274 -21.83 15.32 0.63
C VAL A 274 -21.56 13.83 0.79
N GLN A 275 -22.60 12.99 0.72
CA GLN A 275 -22.43 11.54 0.75
C GLN A 275 -21.66 11.06 -0.48
N GLY A 276 -22.04 11.51 -1.68
CA GLY A 276 -21.44 11.11 -2.95
C GLY A 276 -19.95 11.43 -3.02
N SER A 277 -19.56 12.64 -2.63
CA SER A 277 -18.15 13.05 -2.58
C SER A 277 -17.32 12.19 -1.61
N LYS A 278 -17.85 11.88 -0.42
CA LYS A 278 -17.18 11.00 0.55
C LYS A 278 -17.09 9.55 0.08
N VAL A 279 -18.17 9.00 -0.50
CA VAL A 279 -18.17 7.64 -1.07
C VAL A 279 -17.19 7.53 -2.23
N GLN A 280 -17.10 8.56 -3.07
CA GLN A 280 -16.12 8.60 -4.15
C GLN A 280 -14.68 8.59 -3.61
N PHE A 281 -14.39 9.38 -2.57
CA PHE A 281 -13.10 9.36 -1.90
C PHE A 281 -12.76 7.98 -1.33
N ILE A 282 -13.72 7.32 -0.66
CA ILE A 282 -13.55 5.96 -0.13
C ILE A 282 -13.21 4.98 -1.27
N LYS A 283 -13.94 5.06 -2.40
CA LYS A 283 -13.69 4.20 -3.56
C LYS A 283 -12.30 4.41 -4.15
N THR A 284 -11.85 5.65 -4.28
CA THR A 284 -10.49 5.95 -4.78
C THR A 284 -9.42 5.42 -3.84
N THR A 285 -9.56 5.61 -2.53
CA THR A 285 -8.59 5.11 -1.54
C THR A 285 -8.49 3.59 -1.54
N ILE A 286 -9.62 2.88 -1.67
CA ILE A 286 -9.63 1.42 -1.74
C ILE A 286 -8.96 0.93 -3.03
N ALA A 287 -9.21 1.60 -4.15
CA ALA A 287 -8.57 1.26 -5.42
C ALA A 287 -7.03 1.43 -5.33
N ASP A 288 -6.56 2.53 -4.76
CA ASP A 288 -5.12 2.78 -4.55
C ASP A 288 -4.48 1.75 -3.63
N LEU A 289 -5.14 1.43 -2.51
CA LEU A 289 -4.65 0.43 -1.56
C LEU A 289 -4.60 -0.97 -2.19
N SER A 290 -5.61 -1.33 -2.97
CA SER A 290 -5.68 -2.61 -3.69
C SER A 290 -4.56 -2.70 -4.73
N TYR A 291 -4.32 -1.63 -5.50
CA TYR A 291 -3.23 -1.56 -6.46
C TYR A 291 -1.86 -1.74 -5.77
N ASN A 292 -1.62 -1.00 -4.69
CA ASN A 292 -0.37 -1.10 -3.93
C ASN A 292 -0.17 -2.49 -3.32
N MET A 293 -1.24 -3.13 -2.82
CA MET A 293 -1.19 -4.52 -2.35
C MET A 293 -0.82 -5.50 -3.47
N ILE A 294 -1.41 -5.35 -4.66
CA ILE A 294 -1.12 -6.21 -5.82
C ILE A 294 0.34 -6.03 -6.26
N VAL A 295 0.81 -4.79 -6.39
CA VAL A 295 2.20 -4.49 -6.78
C VAL A 295 3.17 -5.06 -5.76
N SER A 296 2.89 -4.91 -4.45
CA SER A 296 3.69 -5.52 -3.38
C SER A 296 3.73 -7.04 -3.49
N GLY A 297 2.58 -7.69 -3.74
CA GLY A 297 2.49 -9.15 -3.91
C GLY A 297 3.31 -9.67 -5.10
N ILE A 298 3.20 -9.00 -6.26
CA ILE A 298 3.99 -9.33 -7.46
C ILE A 298 5.48 -9.16 -7.18
N THR A 299 5.88 -8.09 -6.51
CA THR A 299 7.29 -7.83 -6.16
C THR A 299 7.87 -8.95 -5.30
N ILE A 300 7.14 -9.40 -4.28
CA ILE A 300 7.55 -10.51 -3.41
C ILE A 300 7.66 -11.82 -4.22
N LEU A 301 6.70 -12.11 -5.10
CA LEU A 301 6.74 -13.30 -5.96
C LEU A 301 7.97 -13.32 -6.88
N VAL A 302 8.34 -12.17 -7.47
CA VAL A 302 9.53 -12.05 -8.31
C VAL A 302 10.81 -12.32 -7.50
N ILE A 303 10.93 -11.76 -6.29
CA ILE A 303 12.08 -12.00 -5.41
C ILE A 303 12.20 -13.50 -5.07
N ILE A 304 11.09 -14.15 -4.73
CA ILE A 304 11.07 -15.60 -4.43
C ILE A 304 11.50 -16.41 -5.67
N LEU A 305 11.01 -16.07 -6.86
CA LEU A 305 11.40 -16.74 -8.10
C LEU A 305 12.90 -16.62 -8.38
N VAL A 306 13.47 -15.42 -8.22
CA VAL A 306 14.92 -15.19 -8.38
C VAL A 306 15.72 -16.03 -7.38
N MET A 307 15.31 -16.05 -6.10
CA MET A 307 15.97 -16.87 -5.08
C MET A 307 15.93 -18.37 -5.42
N VAL A 308 14.81 -18.87 -5.94
CA VAL A 308 14.66 -20.26 -6.38
C VAL A 308 15.56 -20.56 -7.58
N ILE A 309 15.64 -19.66 -8.57
CA ILE A 309 16.53 -19.84 -9.74
C ILE A 309 17.99 -19.89 -9.30
N ILE A 310 18.44 -18.94 -8.48
CA ILE A 310 19.82 -18.91 -7.94
C ILE A 310 20.11 -20.20 -7.17
N TYR A 311 19.18 -20.62 -6.31
CA TYR A 311 19.30 -21.87 -5.56
C TYR A 311 19.44 -23.09 -6.48
N LEU A 312 18.63 -23.20 -7.54
CA LEU A 312 18.71 -24.31 -8.50
C LEU A 312 20.05 -24.32 -9.25
N ILE A 313 20.57 -23.16 -9.64
CA ILE A 313 21.89 -23.04 -10.29
C ILE A 313 23.00 -23.50 -9.32
N LEU A 314 23.00 -23.01 -8.08
CA LEU A 314 23.98 -23.39 -7.07
C LEU A 314 23.93 -24.88 -6.76
N ARG A 315 22.72 -25.45 -6.64
CA ARG A 315 22.50 -26.89 -6.43
C ARG A 315 23.05 -27.72 -7.59
N TYR A 316 22.77 -27.31 -8.82
CA TYR A 316 23.29 -27.97 -10.02
C TYR A 316 24.83 -27.97 -10.03
N ARG A 317 25.46 -26.81 -9.74
CA ARG A 317 26.93 -26.70 -9.67
C ARG A 317 27.53 -27.60 -8.58
N ARG A 318 26.92 -27.68 -7.39
CA ARG A 318 27.36 -28.57 -6.29
C ARG A 318 27.31 -30.04 -6.72
N LYS A 319 26.20 -30.49 -7.33
CA LYS A 319 26.08 -31.88 -7.81
C LYS A 319 27.13 -32.22 -8.87
N LYS A 320 27.40 -31.30 -9.81
CA LYS A 320 28.46 -31.50 -10.82
C LYS A 320 29.84 -31.61 -10.19
N LYS A 321 30.16 -30.77 -9.19
CA LYS A 321 31.44 -30.81 -8.45
C LYS A 321 31.62 -32.14 -7.71
N MET A 322 30.57 -32.65 -7.06
CA MET A 322 30.63 -33.93 -6.33
C MET A 322 30.81 -35.12 -7.27
N LYS A 323 30.12 -35.15 -8.42
CA LYS A 323 30.33 -36.20 -9.44
C LYS A 323 31.77 -36.24 -9.94
N LYS A 324 32.36 -35.06 -10.24
CA LYS A 324 33.77 -34.96 -10.64
C LYS A 324 34.71 -35.51 -9.57
N LYS A 325 34.54 -35.11 -8.30
CA LYS A 325 35.35 -35.61 -7.17
C LYS A 325 35.29 -37.14 -7.06
N LEU A 326 34.11 -37.73 -7.22
CA LEU A 326 33.91 -39.17 -7.13
C LEU A 326 34.65 -39.94 -8.24
N GLN A 327 34.75 -39.35 -9.44
CA GLN A 327 35.55 -39.90 -10.54
C GLN A 327 37.05 -39.84 -10.23
N TYR A 328 37.58 -38.72 -9.72
CA TYR A 328 39.00 -38.61 -9.35
C TYR A 328 39.40 -39.58 -8.22
N ILE A 329 38.53 -39.79 -7.22
CA ILE A 329 38.80 -40.76 -6.14
C ILE A 329 38.87 -42.20 -6.67
N LYS A 330 38.07 -42.55 -7.68
CA LYS A 330 38.15 -43.87 -8.31
C LYS A 330 39.47 -44.07 -9.05
N LEU A 331 39.91 -43.07 -9.82
CA LEU A 331 41.17 -43.12 -10.57
C LEU A 331 42.42 -43.21 -9.68
N LEU A 332 42.38 -42.67 -8.46
CA LEU A 332 43.51 -42.73 -7.51
C LEU A 332 43.60 -44.06 -6.75
N LYS A 333 42.61 -44.94 -6.89
CA LYS A 333 42.54 -46.24 -6.20
C LYS A 333 42.96 -47.43 -7.08
N GLU A 334 43.04 -47.21 -8.38
CA GLU A 334 43.65 -48.13 -9.35
C GLU A 334 45.15 -47.83 -9.47
#